data_AF-A0A1E4FCW7-F1
#
_entry.id   AF-A0A1E4FCW7-F1
#
_cell.length_a   1.000
_cell.length_b   1.000
_cell.length_c   1.000
_cell.angle_alpha   90.00
_cell.angle_beta   90.00
_cell.angle_gamma   90.00
#
_symmetry.space_group_name_H-M   'P 1'
#
loop_
_entity.id
_entity.type
_entity.pdbx_description
1 polymer ?
#
loop_
_entity_poly.entity_id
_entity_poly.type
_entity_poly.pdbx_seq_one_letter_code
_entity_poly.pdbx_strand_id
1 'polypeptide(L)'
;MRRRGLSLAETIMAIFLFVAGGLVCFELALSACRDGARVEEVTQATIVGESVLDGIRNWAYYPDNYLTNWSIYDDKDHPWEGGYRVHTYLATTQRSPVSPCSALQIGYPQRALTNSSRVVRVKISWRNGAPGDTLSLTAVINEPPRNVRAINPVVVTRVPPLVDPVVVNTTTRFKAELFDTSDRVIDGLSWDWRIVSNWDGGDGGMGSLEELTTQPLRGEIDLLHHYYRGDPANPSPPYKLPGSVIMRASCNYDGVNYSLDSAPVTLGP
;
A
#
# COMPACT_ATOMS: atom_id res chain seq x y z
N MET A 1 78.29 0.92 36.98
CA MET A 1 77.14 1.06 36.05
C MET A 1 77.65 1.50 34.68
N ARG A 2 77.76 0.58 33.71
CA ARG A 2 78.22 0.89 32.34
C ARG A 2 77.05 1.54 31.57
N ARG A 3 77.13 2.85 31.30
CA ARG A 3 76.30 3.51 30.29
C ARG A 3 76.74 2.99 28.91
N ARG A 4 76.00 2.03 28.35
CA ARG A 4 76.13 1.68 26.93
C ARG A 4 75.46 2.81 26.14
N GLY A 5 76.26 3.64 25.45
CA GLY A 5 75.71 4.59 24.49
C GLY A 5 75.02 3.84 23.37
N LEU A 6 73.83 4.30 22.98
CA LEU A 6 73.08 3.80 21.83
C LEU A 6 74.00 3.69 20.62
N SER A 7 74.02 2.53 19.96
CA SER A 7 74.80 2.40 18.73
C SER A 7 74.18 3.28 17.64
N LEU A 8 75.01 3.81 16.74
CA LEU A 8 74.55 4.66 15.63
C LEU A 8 73.44 3.98 14.80
N ALA A 9 73.52 2.66 14.63
CA ALA A 9 72.49 1.86 13.95
C ALA A 9 71.15 1.84 14.71
N GLU A 10 71.18 1.76 16.03
CA GLU A 10 69.99 1.77 16.89
C GLU A 10 69.31 3.15 16.88
N THR A 11 70.11 4.21 16.81
CA THR A 11 69.61 5.60 16.68
C THR A 11 68.96 5.83 15.31
N ILE A 12 69.57 5.32 14.23
CA ILE A 12 68.99 5.41 12.88
C ILE A 12 67.68 4.61 12.79
N MET A 13 67.64 3.39 13.33
CA MET A 13 66.41 2.58 13.39
C MET A 13 65.31 3.26 14.20
N ALA A 14 65.65 3.86 15.34
CA ALA A 14 64.70 4.63 16.15
C ALA A 14 64.13 5.81 15.38
N ILE A 15 64.96 6.55 14.63
CA ILE A 15 64.49 7.66 13.78
C ILE A 15 63.56 7.14 12.67
N PHE A 16 63.91 6.04 12.00
CA PHE A 16 63.06 5.46 10.95
C PHE A 16 61.71 5.00 11.49
N LEU A 17 61.68 4.32 12.64
CA LEU A 17 60.43 3.90 13.28
C LEU A 17 59.60 5.09 13.73
N PHE A 18 60.23 6.15 14.24
CA PHE A 18 59.53 7.35 14.69
C PHE A 18 58.93 8.13 13.51
N VAL A 19 59.68 8.27 12.42
CA VAL A 19 59.21 8.95 11.20
C VAL A 19 58.14 8.13 10.51
N ALA A 20 58.32 6.82 10.35
CA ALA A 20 57.33 5.94 9.74
C ALA A 20 56.05 5.88 10.58
N GLY A 21 56.16 5.73 11.91
CA GLY A 21 55.01 5.77 12.81
C GLY A 21 54.28 7.12 12.77
N GLY A 22 55.03 8.23 12.77
CA GLY A 22 54.48 9.58 12.64
C GLY A 22 53.72 9.80 11.34
N LEU A 23 54.25 9.32 10.21
CA LEU A 23 53.58 9.39 8.91
C LEU A 23 52.28 8.59 8.89
N VAL A 24 52.29 7.35 9.41
CA VAL A 24 51.08 6.52 9.49
C VAL A 24 50.01 7.16 10.38
N CYS A 25 50.39 7.70 11.54
CA CYS A 25 49.45 8.41 12.42
C CYS A 25 48.87 9.65 11.74
N PHE A 26 49.66 10.38 10.95
CA PHE A 26 49.19 11.55 10.21
C PHE A 26 48.23 11.17 9.08
N GLU A 27 48.52 10.10 8.34
CA GLU A 27 47.59 9.57 7.32
C GLU A 27 46.27 9.11 7.94
N LEU A 28 46.31 8.43 9.08
CA LEU A 28 45.11 8.02 9.82
C LEU A 28 44.30 9.25 10.29
N ALA A 29 44.96 10.29 10.78
CA ALA A 29 44.30 11.54 11.17
C ALA A 29 43.63 12.23 9.98
N LEU A 30 44.31 12.31 8.83
CA LEU A 30 43.73 12.85 7.60
C LEU A 30 42.56 12.02 7.09
N SER A 31 42.63 10.69 7.16
CA SER A 31 41.51 9.81 6.82
C SER A 31 40.33 10.06 7.74
N ALA A 32 40.55 10.11 9.06
CA ALA A 32 39.50 10.37 10.03
C ALA A 32 38.82 11.73 9.80
N CYS A 33 39.59 12.77 9.45
CA CYS A 33 39.01 14.08 9.10
C CYS A 33 38.15 14.02 7.82
N ARG A 34 38.60 13.30 6.78
CA ARG A 34 37.85 13.14 5.53
C ARG A 34 36.56 12.35 5.73
N ASP A 35 36.63 11.28 6.53
CA ASP A 35 35.47 10.46 6.85
C ASP A 35 34.47 11.24 7.72
N GLY A 36 34.96 12.05 8.67
CA GLY A 36 34.12 12.93 9.47
C GLY A 36 33.34 13.94 8.60
N ALA A 37 34.02 14.63 7.69
CA ALA A 37 33.37 15.56 6.76
C ALA A 37 32.34 14.84 5.85
N ARG A 38 32.65 13.62 5.40
CA ARG A 38 31.72 12.83 4.59
C ARG A 38 30.48 12.40 5.37
N VAL A 39 30.65 11.97 6.62
CA VAL A 39 29.53 11.61 7.49
C VAL A 39 28.63 12.81 7.70
N GLU A 40 29.20 13.99 7.96
CA GLU A 40 28.45 15.22 8.12
C GLU A 40 27.63 15.58 6.86
N GLU A 41 28.22 15.49 5.67
CA GLU A 41 27.50 15.71 4.40
C GLU A 41 26.35 14.73 4.19
N VAL A 42 26.56 13.44 4.48
CA VAL A 42 25.50 12.43 4.36
C VAL A 42 24.39 12.66 5.37
N THR A 43 24.73 13.03 6.61
CA THR A 43 23.75 13.38 7.65
C THR A 43 22.92 14.58 7.23
N GLN A 44 23.55 15.65 6.75
CA GLN A 44 22.84 16.82 6.24
C GLN A 44 21.96 16.47 5.03
N ALA A 45 22.48 15.73 4.05
CA ALA A 45 21.69 15.27 2.90
C ALA A 45 20.47 14.43 3.32
N THR A 46 20.60 13.63 4.38
CA THR A 46 19.51 12.84 4.95
C THR A 46 18.44 13.73 5.56
N ILE A 47 18.82 14.72 6.38
CA ILE A 47 17.89 15.68 6.98
C ILE A 47 17.12 16.45 5.90
N VAL A 48 17.83 16.89 4.84
CA VAL A 48 17.20 17.54 3.68
C VAL A 48 16.19 16.62 3.00
N GLY A 49 16.58 15.38 2.75
CA GLY A 49 15.70 14.38 2.14
C GLY A 49 14.46 14.08 2.98
N GLU A 50 14.61 13.95 4.29
CA GLU A 50 13.50 13.74 5.23
C GLU A 50 12.57 14.95 5.28
N SER A 51 13.12 16.17 5.32
CA SER A 51 12.32 17.39 5.30
C SER A 51 11.45 17.51 4.04
N VAL A 52 12.00 17.16 2.88
CA VAL A 52 11.24 17.12 1.62
C VAL A 52 10.16 16.03 1.67
N LEU A 53 10.49 14.83 2.16
CA LEU A 53 9.50 13.76 2.34
C LEU A 53 8.38 14.16 3.30
N ASP A 54 8.69 14.85 4.40
CA ASP A 54 7.71 15.32 5.36
C ASP A 54 6.82 16.43 4.77
N GLY A 55 7.38 17.31 3.94
CA GLY A 55 6.61 18.27 3.17
C GLY A 55 5.59 17.58 2.24
N ILE A 56 6.03 16.52 1.52
CA ILE A 56 5.15 15.74 0.65
C ILE A 56 4.08 15.00 1.47
N ARG A 57 4.44 14.40 2.61
CA ARG A 57 3.48 13.74 3.52
C ARG A 57 2.44 14.73 4.05
N ASN A 58 2.87 15.92 4.47
CA ASN A 58 1.97 16.95 4.98
C ASN A 58 1.04 17.48 3.89
N TRP A 59 1.53 17.65 2.66
CA TRP A 59 0.68 17.98 1.52
C TRP A 59 -0.35 16.87 1.25
N ALA A 60 0.10 15.62 1.21
CA ALA A 60 -0.70 14.43 0.94
C ALA A 60 -1.65 14.05 2.09
N TYR A 61 -1.51 14.66 3.27
CA TYR A 61 -2.41 14.45 4.40
C TYR A 61 -3.85 14.89 4.09
N TYR A 62 -4.02 15.89 3.22
CA TYR A 62 -5.34 16.34 2.79
C TYR A 62 -5.83 15.42 1.65
N PRO A 63 -7.01 14.77 1.79
CA PRO A 63 -7.52 13.85 0.77
C PRO A 63 -7.63 14.45 -0.63
N ASP A 64 -8.01 15.72 -0.74
CA ASP A 64 -8.09 16.40 -2.03
C ASP A 64 -6.72 16.49 -2.70
N ASN A 65 -5.66 16.82 -1.96
CA ASN A 65 -4.31 16.83 -2.48
C ASN A 65 -3.87 15.42 -2.91
N TYR A 66 -4.07 14.41 -2.05
CA TYR A 66 -3.69 13.03 -2.35
C TYR A 66 -4.38 12.49 -3.61
N LEU A 67 -5.67 12.80 -3.81
CA LEU A 67 -6.45 12.31 -4.95
C LEU A 67 -6.23 13.12 -6.22
N THR A 68 -5.58 14.29 -6.14
CA THR A 68 -5.24 15.11 -7.30
C THR A 68 -3.99 14.61 -8.03
N ASN A 69 -3.54 15.40 -9.01
CA ASN A 69 -2.41 15.08 -9.86
C ASN A 69 -1.08 15.23 -9.10
N TRP A 70 -0.44 14.08 -8.81
CA TRP A 70 0.88 14.01 -8.18
C TRP A 70 2.04 14.50 -9.06
N SER A 71 1.81 14.91 -10.32
CA SER A 71 2.84 15.46 -11.21
C SER A 71 3.58 16.68 -10.65
N ILE A 72 3.04 17.33 -9.61
CA ILE A 72 3.75 18.40 -8.88
C ILE A 72 4.96 17.89 -8.08
N TYR A 73 5.08 16.57 -7.88
CA TYR A 73 6.21 15.90 -7.24
C TYR A 73 6.86 14.84 -8.13
N ASP A 74 6.32 14.59 -9.32
CA ASP A 74 6.91 13.64 -10.27
C ASP A 74 7.90 14.34 -11.20
N ASP A 75 9.13 13.82 -11.24
CA ASP A 75 10.23 14.34 -12.05
C ASP A 75 10.46 15.85 -11.79
N LYS A 76 10.58 16.22 -10.51
CA LYS A 76 10.73 17.62 -10.07
C LYS A 76 12.03 17.87 -9.33
N ASP A 77 12.68 18.96 -9.72
CA ASP A 77 13.80 19.54 -8.98
C ASP A 77 13.29 20.55 -7.96
N HIS A 78 13.78 20.41 -6.73
CA HIS A 78 13.54 21.35 -5.63
C HIS A 78 14.86 22.02 -5.28
N PRO A 79 14.97 23.35 -5.46
CA PRO A 79 16.15 24.08 -5.03
C PRO A 79 16.22 24.04 -3.50
N TRP A 80 17.37 23.64 -2.96
CA TRP A 80 17.61 23.64 -1.52
C TRP A 80 18.81 24.54 -1.19
N GLU A 81 18.73 25.25 -0.08
CA GLU A 81 19.81 26.12 0.38
C GLU A 81 21.04 25.28 0.76
N GLY A 82 22.25 25.81 0.53
CA GLY A 82 23.48 25.11 0.90
C GLY A 82 24.05 24.16 -0.16
N GLY A 83 23.63 24.27 -1.43
CA GLY A 83 24.26 23.57 -2.56
C GLY A 83 23.79 22.13 -2.79
N TYR A 84 22.77 21.69 -2.05
CA TYR A 84 22.08 20.42 -2.30
C TYR A 84 21.09 20.56 -3.45
N ARG A 85 21.01 19.54 -4.29
CA ARG A 85 20.02 19.41 -5.35
C ARG A 85 19.12 18.23 -5.03
N VAL A 86 17.84 18.49 -4.88
CA VAL A 86 16.84 17.47 -4.55
C VAL A 86 15.98 17.21 -5.77
N HIS A 87 15.84 15.95 -6.14
CA HIS A 87 15.00 15.50 -7.24
C HIS A 87 14.00 14.46 -6.74
N THR A 88 12.71 14.69 -6.99
CA THR A 88 11.62 13.81 -6.56
C THR A 88 11.02 13.07 -7.75
N TYR A 89 10.71 11.80 -7.54
CA TYR A 89 10.13 10.92 -8.56
C TYR A 89 9.11 9.99 -7.94
N LEU A 90 8.02 9.78 -8.66
CA LEU A 90 7.03 8.78 -8.32
C LEU A 90 7.43 7.48 -8.98
N ALA A 91 7.48 6.41 -8.20
CA ALA A 91 7.68 5.09 -8.79
C ALA A 91 6.35 4.62 -9.39
N THR A 92 6.09 5.02 -10.64
CA THR A 92 4.91 4.63 -11.42
C THR A 92 4.89 3.14 -11.77
N THR A 93 6.05 2.48 -11.70
CA THR A 93 6.26 1.09 -12.14
C THR A 93 6.66 0.13 -11.02
N GLN A 94 6.83 0.59 -9.77
CA GLN A 94 7.15 -0.32 -8.67
C GLN A 94 5.90 -1.04 -8.18
N ARG A 95 6.04 -2.34 -7.89
CA ARG A 95 5.00 -3.18 -7.27
C ARG A 95 4.40 -2.39 -6.13
N SER A 96 3.13 -2.01 -6.27
CA SER A 96 2.44 -1.32 -5.21
C SER A 96 2.58 -2.14 -3.93
N PRO A 97 2.86 -1.51 -2.79
CA PRO A 97 3.05 -2.23 -1.55
C PRO A 97 1.90 -3.21 -1.37
N VAL A 98 2.27 -4.43 -1.01
CA VAL A 98 1.29 -5.45 -0.77
C VAL A 98 0.66 -5.17 0.59
N SER A 99 -0.67 -5.32 0.71
CA SER A 99 -1.35 -5.21 1.99
C SER A 99 -0.63 -6.05 3.04
N PRO A 100 -0.35 -5.51 4.25
CA PRO A 100 0.15 -6.32 5.35
C PRO A 100 -0.92 -7.34 5.70
N CYS A 101 -0.71 -8.58 5.28
CA CYS A 101 -1.60 -9.68 5.54
C CYS A 101 -1.57 -10.00 7.05
N SER A 102 -2.72 -9.96 7.72
CA SER A 102 -2.90 -10.73 8.95
C SER A 102 -2.76 -12.23 8.65
N ALA A 103 -2.52 -13.06 9.66
CA ALA A 103 -2.37 -14.52 9.52
C ALA A 103 -3.55 -15.21 8.78
N LEU A 104 -4.69 -14.52 8.61
CA LEU A 104 -5.87 -14.98 7.89
C LEU A 104 -5.73 -15.00 6.35
N GLN A 105 -4.69 -14.38 5.78
CA GLN A 105 -4.45 -14.35 4.32
C GLN A 105 -3.37 -15.35 3.84
N ILE A 106 -2.83 -16.20 4.73
CA ILE A 106 -1.90 -17.28 4.35
C ILE A 106 -2.63 -18.24 3.40
N GLY A 107 -2.22 -18.25 2.12
CA GLY A 107 -2.81 -19.09 1.06
C GLY A 107 -3.50 -18.34 -0.07
N TYR A 108 -3.65 -17.00 0.02
CA TYR A 108 -4.28 -16.17 -1.01
C TYR A 108 -3.27 -15.27 -1.74
N PRO A 109 -3.52 -14.89 -3.02
CA PRO A 109 -2.63 -13.99 -3.74
C PRO A 109 -2.48 -12.65 -3.03
N GLN A 110 -1.22 -12.23 -2.90
CA GLN A 110 -0.81 -10.99 -2.23
C GLN A 110 -1.43 -9.75 -2.90
N ARG A 111 -2.17 -8.96 -2.11
CA ARG A 111 -2.94 -7.78 -2.55
C ARG A 111 -2.05 -6.57 -2.85
N ALA A 112 -2.02 -6.05 -4.08
CA ALA A 112 -1.38 -4.77 -4.38
C ALA A 112 -2.25 -3.56 -3.96
N LEU A 113 -1.66 -2.53 -3.34
CA LEU A 113 -2.33 -1.30 -2.92
C LEU A 113 -2.22 -0.16 -3.97
N THR A 114 -2.50 -0.43 -5.25
CA THR A 114 -2.18 0.46 -6.39
C THR A 114 -2.76 1.87 -6.34
N ASN A 115 -3.94 2.04 -5.74
CA ASN A 115 -4.60 3.35 -5.62
C ASN A 115 -4.44 3.96 -4.22
N SER A 116 -4.38 3.12 -3.19
CA SER A 116 -4.32 3.55 -1.78
C SER A 116 -2.90 3.82 -1.27
N SER A 117 -1.88 3.63 -2.10
CA SER A 117 -0.49 3.92 -1.76
C SER A 117 0.30 4.45 -2.95
N ARG A 118 1.21 5.38 -2.69
CA ARG A 118 2.16 5.94 -3.65
C ARG A 118 3.57 5.76 -3.12
N VAL A 119 4.49 5.32 -3.99
CA VAL A 119 5.90 5.23 -3.65
C VAL A 119 6.59 6.48 -4.17
N VAL A 120 7.09 7.29 -3.25
CA VAL A 120 7.85 8.51 -3.54
C VAL A 120 9.30 8.22 -3.27
N ARG A 121 10.17 8.62 -4.20
CA ARG A 121 11.61 8.54 -4.00
C ARG A 121 12.22 9.92 -4.18
N VAL A 122 13.12 10.25 -3.26
CA VAL A 122 13.79 11.54 -3.16
C VAL A 122 15.28 11.28 -3.32
N LYS A 123 15.84 11.76 -4.42
CA LYS A 123 17.27 11.71 -4.69
C LYS A 123 17.88 13.05 -4.32
N ILE A 124 18.81 13.03 -3.39
CA ILE A 124 19.62 14.18 -3.00
C ILE A 124 20.99 14.00 -3.65
N SER A 125 21.50 15.07 -4.24
CA SER A 125 22.87 15.13 -4.73
C SER A 125 23.57 16.38 -4.21
N TRP A 126 24.84 16.27 -3.87
CA TRP A 126 25.67 17.39 -3.45
C TRP A 126 26.92 17.47 -4.33
N ARG A 127 27.63 18.61 -4.26
CA ARG A 127 28.81 18.92 -5.09
C ARG A 127 28.48 18.78 -6.59
N ASN A 128 29.10 17.81 -7.26
CA ASN A 128 28.94 17.56 -8.69
C ASN A 128 27.97 16.40 -8.99
N GLY A 129 27.35 15.79 -7.98
CA GLY A 129 26.42 14.68 -8.16
C GLY A 129 27.06 13.38 -8.65
N ALA A 130 28.35 13.16 -8.32
CA ALA A 130 29.00 11.87 -8.56
C ALA A 130 28.29 10.76 -7.77
N PRO A 131 28.42 9.47 -8.15
CA PRO A 131 27.73 8.38 -7.47
C PRO A 131 27.95 8.31 -5.94
N GLY A 132 29.13 8.74 -5.47
CA GLY A 132 29.46 8.83 -4.04
C GLY A 132 28.89 10.04 -3.30
N ASP A 133 28.36 11.02 -4.04
CA ASP A 133 27.77 12.28 -3.57
C ASP A 133 26.25 12.30 -3.84
N THR A 134 25.62 11.12 -3.86
CA THR A 134 24.17 10.98 -4.03
C THR A 134 23.59 10.08 -2.95
N LEU A 135 22.42 10.47 -2.47
CA LEU A 135 21.61 9.72 -1.51
C LEU A 135 20.21 9.55 -2.10
N SER A 136 19.59 8.40 -1.87
CA SER A 136 18.20 8.16 -2.30
C SER A 136 17.37 7.64 -1.14
N LEU A 137 16.32 8.36 -0.79
CA LEU A 137 15.34 7.95 0.21
C LEU A 137 14.06 7.51 -0.50
N THR A 138 13.50 6.37 -0.12
CA THR A 138 12.24 5.86 -0.66
C THR A 138 11.21 5.78 0.46
N ALA A 139 10.03 6.34 0.26
CA ALA A 139 8.92 6.29 1.20
C ALA A 139 7.65 5.82 0.51
N VAL A 140 6.82 5.08 1.25
CA VAL A 140 5.44 4.78 0.87
C VAL A 140 4.55 5.79 1.58
N ILE A 141 3.73 6.51 0.81
CA ILE A 141 2.71 7.42 1.30
C ILE A 141 1.36 6.77 1.05
N ASN A 142 0.60 6.53 2.11
CA ASN A 142 -0.73 5.96 2.02
C ASN A 142 -1.77 7.07 1.90
N GLU A 143 -2.91 6.73 1.31
CA GLU A 143 -4.07 7.60 1.27
C GLU A 143 -4.54 7.94 2.69
N PRO A 144 -4.78 9.23 3.01
CA PRO A 144 -5.32 9.62 4.31
C PRO A 144 -6.76 9.12 4.48
N PRO A 145 -7.22 8.87 5.72
CA PRO A 145 -8.61 8.53 5.97
C PRO A 145 -9.53 9.67 5.50
N ARG A 146 -10.64 9.29 4.86
CA ARG A 146 -11.65 10.19 4.33
C ARG A 146 -12.89 10.13 5.20
N ASN A 147 -13.53 11.27 5.42
CA ASN A 147 -14.82 11.29 6.09
C ASN A 147 -15.87 10.62 5.20
N VAL A 148 -16.54 9.60 5.73
CA VAL A 148 -17.62 8.89 5.06
C VAL A 148 -18.88 9.76 5.03
N ARG A 149 -19.64 9.75 3.94
CA ARG A 149 -20.89 10.53 3.87
C ARG A 149 -21.91 10.03 4.90
N ALA A 150 -22.68 10.96 5.48
CA ALA A 150 -23.63 10.62 6.55
C ALA A 150 -24.86 9.84 6.06
N ILE A 151 -25.30 10.09 4.82
CA ILE A 151 -26.51 9.48 4.25
C ILE A 151 -26.11 8.45 3.20
N ASN A 152 -26.63 7.24 3.33
CA ASN A 152 -26.35 6.09 2.44
C ASN A 152 -24.84 5.88 2.18
N PRO A 153 -23.99 5.77 3.22
CA PRO A 153 -22.53 5.68 3.07
C PRO A 153 -22.08 4.56 2.15
N VAL A 154 -22.75 3.42 2.23
CA VAL A 154 -22.52 2.24 1.39
C VAL A 154 -23.56 2.21 0.28
N VAL A 155 -23.18 1.69 -0.88
CA VAL A 155 -24.09 1.33 -1.96
C VAL A 155 -23.76 -0.08 -2.40
N VAL A 156 -24.78 -0.94 -2.45
CA VAL A 156 -24.68 -2.28 -3.02
C VAL A 156 -25.54 -2.32 -4.27
N THR A 157 -24.90 -2.49 -5.42
CA THR A 157 -25.55 -2.47 -6.73
C THR A 157 -25.30 -3.75 -7.49
N ARG A 158 -26.20 -4.07 -8.41
CA ARG A 158 -26.05 -5.17 -9.35
C ARG A 158 -25.30 -4.67 -10.58
N VAL A 159 -24.26 -5.38 -11.01
CA VAL A 159 -23.45 -5.01 -12.16
C VAL A 159 -24.07 -5.60 -13.43
N PRO A 160 -24.17 -4.85 -14.54
CA PRO A 160 -24.65 -5.39 -15.82
C PRO A 160 -23.86 -6.64 -16.27
N PRO A 161 -24.52 -7.61 -16.94
CA PRO A 161 -25.92 -7.61 -17.34
C PRO A 161 -26.91 -7.85 -16.19
N LEU A 162 -28.00 -7.07 -16.15
CA LEU A 162 -29.05 -7.21 -15.15
C LEU A 162 -30.05 -8.28 -15.60
N VAL A 163 -29.94 -9.50 -15.08
CA VAL A 163 -30.80 -10.65 -15.43
C VAL A 163 -31.76 -10.96 -14.28
N ASP A 164 -32.98 -10.43 -14.30
CA ASP A 164 -33.99 -10.69 -13.26
C ASP A 164 -35.24 -11.31 -13.91
N PRO A 165 -35.66 -12.53 -13.52
CA PRO A 165 -35.08 -13.40 -12.50
C PRO A 165 -33.74 -14.03 -12.92
N VAL A 166 -32.87 -14.32 -11.95
CA VAL A 166 -31.63 -15.09 -12.16
C VAL A 166 -32.01 -16.56 -12.38
N VAL A 167 -31.75 -17.05 -13.59
CA VAL A 167 -32.06 -18.42 -14.02
C VAL A 167 -31.13 -19.41 -13.32
N VAL A 168 -31.59 -20.64 -13.11
CA VAL A 168 -30.77 -21.72 -12.54
C VAL A 168 -29.46 -21.90 -13.32
N ASN A 169 -28.36 -22.12 -12.59
CA ASN A 169 -27.00 -22.26 -13.10
C ASN A 169 -26.46 -21.02 -13.84
N THR A 170 -27.07 -19.86 -13.63
CA THR A 170 -26.53 -18.57 -14.10
C THR A 170 -26.02 -17.75 -12.92
N THR A 171 -25.06 -16.88 -13.22
CA THR A 171 -24.51 -15.95 -12.24
C THR A 171 -25.05 -14.54 -12.46
N THR A 172 -25.11 -13.79 -11.37
CA THR A 172 -25.21 -12.34 -11.45
C THR A 172 -24.20 -11.68 -10.54
N ARG A 173 -23.68 -10.54 -10.97
CA ARG A 173 -22.66 -9.82 -10.24
C ARG A 173 -23.24 -8.70 -9.39
N PHE A 174 -22.68 -8.55 -8.20
CA PHE A 174 -22.91 -7.42 -7.31
C PHE A 174 -21.61 -6.67 -7.06
N LYS A 175 -21.73 -5.38 -6.77
CA LYS A 175 -20.64 -4.49 -6.41
C LYS A 175 -21.02 -3.69 -5.18
N ALA A 176 -20.08 -3.58 -4.24
CA ALA A 176 -20.21 -2.77 -3.04
C ALA A 176 -19.19 -1.62 -3.06
N GLU A 177 -19.67 -0.42 -2.77
CA GLU A 177 -18.86 0.81 -2.75
C GLU A 177 -19.17 1.61 -1.49
N LEU A 178 -18.15 2.19 -0.88
CA LEU A 178 -18.27 3.14 0.22
C LEU A 178 -17.94 4.53 -0.32
N PHE A 179 -18.73 5.54 0.03
CA PHE A 179 -18.57 6.89 -0.47
C PHE A 179 -18.11 7.85 0.62
N ASP A 180 -17.20 8.74 0.25
CA ASP A 180 -16.83 9.86 1.09
C ASP A 180 -17.87 11.01 1.03
N THR A 181 -17.66 12.01 1.87
CA THR A 181 -18.49 13.24 1.92
C THR A 181 -18.53 14.04 0.61
N SER A 182 -17.65 13.77 -0.35
CA SER A 182 -17.61 14.39 -1.68
C SER A 182 -18.19 13.47 -2.77
N ASP A 183 -18.91 12.41 -2.41
CA ASP A 183 -19.45 11.39 -3.31
C ASP A 183 -18.38 10.68 -4.17
N ARG A 184 -17.13 10.62 -3.72
CA ARG A 184 -16.10 9.79 -4.35
C ARG A 184 -16.04 8.42 -3.69
N VAL A 185 -15.81 7.40 -4.50
CA VAL A 185 -15.64 6.02 -4.00
C VAL A 185 -14.34 5.93 -3.19
N ILE A 186 -14.42 5.24 -2.05
CA ILE A 186 -13.27 4.85 -1.25
C ILE A 186 -12.73 3.53 -1.78
N ASP A 187 -11.61 3.62 -2.50
CA ASP A 187 -10.94 2.48 -3.12
C ASP A 187 -10.18 1.65 -2.09
N GLY A 188 -9.89 0.40 -2.44
CA GLY A 188 -9.04 -0.46 -1.60
C GLY A 188 -9.73 -0.94 -0.32
N LEU A 189 -11.05 -0.94 -0.27
CA LEU A 189 -11.79 -1.57 0.82
C LEU A 189 -11.89 -3.07 0.61
N SER A 190 -11.95 -3.81 1.72
CA SER A 190 -12.25 -5.24 1.71
C SER A 190 -13.68 -5.43 2.18
N TRP A 191 -14.43 -6.26 1.45
CA TRP A 191 -15.83 -6.55 1.74
C TRP A 191 -16.03 -8.01 2.17
N ASP A 192 -16.86 -8.20 3.20
CA ASP A 192 -17.45 -9.47 3.57
C ASP A 192 -18.86 -9.54 2.99
N TRP A 193 -19.12 -10.58 2.19
CA TRP A 193 -20.36 -10.77 1.48
C TRP A 193 -21.15 -11.93 2.06
N ARG A 194 -22.47 -11.76 2.19
CA ARG A 194 -23.38 -12.80 2.67
C ARG A 194 -24.68 -12.78 1.86
N ILE A 195 -25.22 -13.96 1.63
CA ILE A 195 -26.57 -14.12 1.08
C ILE A 195 -27.54 -14.16 2.25
N VAL A 196 -28.58 -13.33 2.17
CA VAL A 196 -29.69 -13.32 3.12
C VAL A 196 -30.95 -13.70 2.33
N SER A 197 -31.64 -14.76 2.76
CA SER A 197 -32.93 -15.09 2.16
C SER A 197 -33.95 -14.00 2.49
N ASN A 198 -34.65 -13.50 1.46
CA ASN A 198 -35.68 -12.48 1.63
C ASN A 198 -37.01 -13.15 2.04
N TRP A 199 -37.22 -13.30 3.34
CA TRP A 199 -38.46 -13.88 3.88
C TRP A 199 -39.62 -12.86 3.94
N ASP A 200 -39.31 -11.57 3.95
CA ASP A 200 -40.31 -10.50 4.03
C ASP A 200 -41.06 -10.30 2.70
N GLY A 201 -40.44 -10.71 1.57
CA GLY A 201 -41.01 -10.61 0.22
C GLY A 201 -41.68 -11.89 -0.32
N GLY A 202 -41.78 -12.96 0.48
CA GLY A 202 -42.37 -14.24 0.08
C GLY A 202 -41.44 -15.44 0.31
N ASP A 203 -41.35 -16.34 -0.67
CA ASP A 203 -40.50 -17.54 -0.57
C ASP A 203 -39.01 -17.16 -0.59
N GLY A 204 -38.32 -17.33 0.54
CA GLY A 204 -36.88 -17.10 0.60
C GLY A 204 -36.13 -18.02 -0.37
N GLY A 205 -35.29 -17.43 -1.23
CA GLY A 205 -34.45 -18.16 -2.18
C GLY A 205 -33.15 -18.67 -1.55
N MET A 206 -32.43 -19.50 -2.30
CA MET A 206 -31.11 -20.03 -1.94
C MET A 206 -30.15 -19.89 -3.12
N GLY A 207 -28.91 -19.48 -2.84
CA GLY A 207 -27.83 -19.38 -3.82
C GLY A 207 -26.49 -19.59 -3.15
N SER A 208 -25.42 -19.66 -3.94
CA SER A 208 -24.05 -19.65 -3.44
C SER A 208 -23.33 -18.37 -3.88
N LEU A 209 -22.30 -18.01 -3.13
CA LEU A 209 -21.40 -16.93 -3.50
C LEU A 209 -20.18 -17.54 -4.18
N GLU A 210 -19.87 -17.05 -5.37
CA GLU A 210 -18.63 -17.35 -6.06
C GLU A 210 -17.69 -16.15 -5.97
N GLU A 211 -16.51 -16.39 -5.37
CA GLU A 211 -15.46 -15.38 -5.32
C GLU A 211 -14.80 -15.24 -6.69
N LEU A 212 -14.66 -14.00 -7.15
CA LEU A 212 -13.91 -13.68 -8.34
C LEU A 212 -12.42 -13.83 -8.05
N THR A 213 -11.83 -14.94 -8.51
CA THR A 213 -10.40 -15.25 -8.34
C THR A 213 -9.46 -14.18 -8.92
N THR A 214 -9.98 -13.30 -9.78
CA THR A 214 -9.25 -12.21 -10.42
C THR A 214 -9.31 -10.87 -9.65
N GLN A 215 -10.08 -10.76 -8.56
CA GLN A 215 -10.25 -9.50 -7.83
C GLN A 215 -9.69 -9.54 -6.39
N PRO A 216 -8.54 -8.89 -6.12
CA PRO A 216 -7.90 -8.91 -4.80
C PRO A 216 -8.64 -8.08 -3.72
N LEU A 217 -9.64 -7.29 -4.09
CA LEU A 217 -10.34 -6.36 -3.17
C LEU A 217 -11.77 -6.78 -2.81
N ARG A 218 -12.30 -7.86 -3.42
CA ARG A 218 -13.67 -8.36 -3.18
C ARG A 218 -14.75 -7.27 -3.26
N GLY A 219 -14.52 -6.19 -3.99
CA GLY A 219 -15.52 -5.14 -4.24
C GLY A 219 -16.68 -5.66 -5.08
N GLU A 220 -16.46 -6.75 -5.81
CA GLU A 220 -17.49 -7.45 -6.57
C GLU A 220 -17.58 -8.93 -6.14
N ILE A 221 -18.78 -9.50 -6.26
CA ILE A 221 -19.04 -10.91 -6.03
C ILE A 221 -20.08 -11.44 -6.99
N ASP A 222 -19.95 -12.71 -7.39
CA ASP A 222 -20.95 -13.38 -8.21
C ASP A 222 -21.89 -14.19 -7.32
N LEU A 223 -23.18 -13.93 -7.44
CA LEU A 223 -24.25 -14.78 -6.91
C LEU A 223 -24.52 -15.86 -7.96
N LEU A 224 -24.24 -17.11 -7.63
CA LEU A 224 -24.61 -18.26 -8.45
C LEU A 224 -25.92 -18.86 -7.93
N HIS A 225 -26.90 -18.92 -8.83
CA HIS A 225 -28.14 -19.61 -8.54
C HIS A 225 -27.97 -21.12 -8.76
N HIS A 226 -28.04 -21.91 -7.67
CA HIS A 226 -28.02 -23.37 -7.75
C HIS A 226 -29.37 -24.01 -7.51
N TYR A 227 -29.56 -25.16 -8.15
CA TYR A 227 -30.63 -26.08 -7.86
C TYR A 227 -30.21 -27.07 -6.76
N TYR A 228 -30.81 -26.98 -5.57
CA TYR A 228 -30.68 -28.03 -4.56
C TYR A 228 -31.76 -29.09 -4.81
N ARG A 229 -31.36 -30.17 -5.47
CA ARG A 229 -32.15 -31.41 -5.47
C ARG A 229 -31.98 -32.02 -4.07
N GLY A 230 -33.08 -32.37 -3.40
CA GLY A 230 -33.02 -33.12 -2.14
C GLY A 230 -32.20 -34.41 -2.31
N ASP A 231 -31.87 -35.04 -1.17
CA ASP A 231 -31.09 -36.28 -1.06
C ASP A 231 -31.21 -37.17 -2.32
N PRO A 232 -30.11 -37.51 -3.01
CA PRO A 232 -30.16 -38.35 -4.21
C PRO A 232 -30.80 -39.72 -3.95
N ALA A 233 -30.84 -40.20 -2.70
CA ALA A 233 -31.53 -41.42 -2.31
C ALA A 233 -33.06 -41.24 -2.14
N ASN A 234 -33.55 -40.01 -1.99
CA ASN A 234 -34.96 -39.65 -1.83
C ASN A 234 -35.28 -38.37 -2.64
N PRO A 235 -35.51 -38.49 -3.96
CA PRO A 235 -35.76 -37.34 -4.82
C PRO A 235 -37.04 -36.63 -4.37
N SER A 236 -36.86 -35.50 -3.70
CA SER A 236 -37.93 -34.59 -3.31
C SER A 236 -38.05 -33.48 -4.37
N PRO A 237 -39.23 -32.87 -4.55
CA PRO A 237 -39.37 -31.67 -5.36
C PRO A 237 -38.35 -30.61 -4.92
N PRO A 238 -37.87 -29.74 -5.82
CA PRO A 238 -36.94 -28.67 -5.44
C PRO A 238 -37.52 -27.87 -4.28
N TYR A 239 -36.80 -27.80 -3.16
CA TYR A 239 -37.36 -27.26 -1.93
C TYR A 239 -37.60 -25.75 -1.93
N LYS A 240 -37.13 -25.01 -2.95
CA LYS A 240 -37.42 -23.57 -3.12
C LYS A 240 -37.04 -23.09 -4.51
N LEU A 241 -38.01 -23.11 -5.42
CA LEU A 241 -38.04 -22.35 -6.66
C LEU A 241 -39.51 -21.98 -6.93
N PRO A 242 -39.85 -20.72 -7.28
CA PRO A 242 -39.02 -19.50 -7.26
C PRO A 242 -38.80 -18.96 -5.83
N GLY A 243 -37.82 -18.08 -5.64
CA GLY A 243 -37.62 -17.39 -4.37
C GLY A 243 -36.80 -16.11 -4.48
N SER A 244 -36.71 -15.33 -3.40
CA SER A 244 -35.98 -14.05 -3.39
C SER A 244 -34.80 -14.05 -2.42
N VAL A 245 -33.68 -13.46 -2.84
CA VAL A 245 -32.46 -13.29 -2.02
C VAL A 245 -32.01 -11.84 -2.02
N ILE A 246 -31.34 -11.46 -0.93
CA ILE A 246 -30.72 -10.16 -0.72
C ILE A 246 -29.24 -10.38 -0.49
N MET A 247 -28.41 -9.53 -1.09
CA MET A 247 -26.96 -9.56 -0.89
C MET A 247 -26.59 -8.53 0.18
N ARG A 248 -25.96 -9.00 1.25
CA ARG A 248 -25.40 -8.12 2.28
C ARG A 248 -23.91 -7.97 2.06
N ALA A 249 -23.45 -6.73 1.93
CA ALA A 249 -22.03 -6.40 1.93
C ALA A 249 -21.69 -5.65 3.21
N SER A 250 -20.58 -6.02 3.85
CA SER A 250 -20.07 -5.31 5.02
C SER A 250 -18.57 -5.04 4.94
N CYS A 251 -18.12 -3.92 5.47
CA CYS A 251 -16.71 -3.54 5.53
C CYS A 251 -16.40 -2.80 6.83
N ASN A 252 -15.16 -2.90 7.30
CA ASN A 252 -14.66 -2.08 8.40
C ASN A 252 -13.82 -0.94 7.84
N TYR A 253 -14.17 0.29 8.16
CA TYR A 253 -13.45 1.49 7.75
C TYR A 253 -13.35 2.46 8.92
N ASP A 254 -12.12 2.88 9.22
CA ASP A 254 -11.80 3.77 10.35
C ASP A 254 -12.40 3.31 11.70
N GLY A 255 -12.38 1.99 11.94
CA GLY A 255 -12.92 1.38 13.17
C GLY A 255 -14.44 1.24 13.20
N VAL A 256 -15.15 1.74 12.20
CA VAL A 256 -16.62 1.64 12.07
C VAL A 256 -16.97 0.51 11.09
N ASN A 257 -17.94 -0.32 11.47
CA ASN A 257 -18.48 -1.35 10.59
C ASN A 257 -19.65 -0.77 9.78
N TYR A 258 -19.51 -0.75 8.46
CA TYR A 258 -20.55 -0.37 7.53
C TYR A 258 -21.13 -1.61 6.88
N SER A 259 -22.45 -1.70 6.81
CA SER A 259 -23.16 -2.84 6.23
C SER A 259 -24.41 -2.35 5.52
N LEU A 260 -24.67 -2.89 4.33
CA LEU A 260 -25.89 -2.60 3.58
C LEU A 260 -26.37 -3.82 2.80
N ASP A 261 -27.69 -3.89 2.67
CA ASP A 261 -28.41 -4.87 1.89
C ASP A 261 -28.70 -4.35 0.48
N SER A 262 -28.52 -5.19 -0.53
CA SER A 262 -28.92 -4.89 -1.91
C SER A 262 -30.44 -4.86 -2.03
N ALA A 263 -30.93 -4.37 -3.18
CA ALA A 263 -32.29 -4.68 -3.60
C ALA A 263 -32.48 -6.20 -3.71
N PRO A 264 -33.69 -6.73 -3.39
CA PRO A 264 -33.98 -8.15 -3.56
C PRO A 264 -33.82 -8.58 -5.02
N VAL A 265 -33.30 -9.79 -5.21
CA VAL A 265 -33.18 -10.43 -6.53
C VAL A 265 -34.04 -11.67 -6.56
N THR A 266 -34.76 -11.84 -7.67
CA THR A 266 -35.65 -12.99 -7.87
C THR A 266 -34.85 -14.14 -8.48
N LEU A 267 -34.99 -15.32 -7.92
CA LEU A 267 -34.43 -16.56 -8.41
C LEU A 267 -35.53 -17.31 -9.19
N GLY A 268 -35.30 -17.47 -10.49
CA GLY A 268 -36.22 -18.11 -11.42
C GLY A 268 -35.81 -19.54 -11.75
N PRO A 269 -36.75 -20.38 -12.21
CA PRO A 269 -36.46 -21.76 -12.59
C PRO A 269 -35.41 -21.89 -13.70
#